data_AF-A0A9Q3YX86-F1
#
_entry.id   AF-A0A9Q3YX86-F1
#
_cell.length_a   1.000
_cell.length_b   1.000
_cell.length_c   1.000
_cell.angle_alpha   90.00
_cell.angle_beta   90.00
_cell.angle_gamma   90.00
#
_symmetry.space_group_name_H-M   'P 1'
#
loop_
_entity.id
_entity.type
_entity.pdbx_description
1 polymer ?
#
loop_
_entity_poly.entity_id
_entity_poly.type
_entity_poly.pdbx_seq_one_letter_code
_entity_poly.pdbx_strand_id
1 'polypeptide(L)'
;MYDGAGGNGADTYKGQEAYDVLQNFLNPPDDHFNQFGQYLYTDNKTTNNIVIDFQNPITGNLNTSPWLSKLITDVDFGISNNIVMLNNIIMHYASKVGISKSSFLNGEVSTYNVFDMKFHGATLDTYGKTTTNGGTHAMQYVRGALVIPIMHISKNGNITIDFTNGKIDPLLEDKYNFMSVLTHERNHQLFPNYTELQIYFKQIQTPIFQKTTKDFKEHIKTSIQYYENK
;
A
#
# COMPACT_ATOMS: atom_id res chain seq x y z
N MET A 1 -50.79 33.87 24.84
CA MET A 1 -49.82 34.54 23.95
C MET A 1 -48.73 33.52 23.64
N TYR A 2 -48.38 33.38 22.36
CA TYR A 2 -47.40 32.45 21.82
C TYR A 2 -45.97 32.77 22.31
N ASP A 3 -45.27 31.70 22.71
CA ASP A 3 -43.96 31.19 22.28
C ASP A 3 -42.71 32.10 22.14
N GLY A 4 -41.53 31.51 22.42
CA GLY A 4 -40.24 32.20 22.20
C GLY A 4 -38.97 31.53 22.73
N ALA A 5 -38.68 30.33 22.20
CA ALA A 5 -37.38 29.66 21.97
C ALA A 5 -36.04 30.17 22.55
N GLY A 6 -35.20 29.22 22.98
CA GLY A 6 -33.77 29.45 23.26
C GLY A 6 -32.96 28.17 23.49
N GLY A 7 -33.11 27.15 22.64
CA GLY A 7 -32.26 25.96 22.66
C GLY A 7 -31.85 25.58 21.25
N ASN A 8 -30.64 25.95 20.82
CA ASN A 8 -30.03 25.54 19.54
C ASN A 8 -28.50 25.67 19.60
N GLY A 9 -27.86 24.87 20.46
CA GLY A 9 -26.40 24.83 20.57
C GLY A 9 -25.77 23.44 20.46
N ALA A 10 -26.57 22.36 20.49
CA ALA A 10 -26.06 20.99 20.62
C ALA A 10 -26.22 20.13 19.35
N ASP A 11 -27.14 20.48 18.43
CA ASP A 11 -27.43 19.65 17.25
C ASP A 11 -26.54 19.95 16.04
N THR A 12 -25.94 21.14 15.98
CA THR A 12 -25.05 21.56 14.88
C THR A 12 -23.73 20.80 14.84
N TYR A 13 -23.18 20.41 16.00
CA TYR A 13 -21.92 19.67 16.06
C TYR A 13 -22.04 18.21 15.55
N LYS A 14 -23.16 17.54 15.83
CA LYS A 14 -23.41 16.17 15.34
C LYS A 14 -23.73 16.11 13.85
N GLY A 15 -24.35 17.17 13.31
CA GLY A 15 -24.62 17.29 11.87
C GLY A 15 -23.36 17.46 11.04
N GLN A 16 -22.38 18.22 11.53
CA GLN A 16 -21.08 18.38 10.86
C GLN A 16 -20.27 17.09 10.90
N GLU A 17 -20.18 16.40 12.04
CA GLU A 17 -19.49 15.11 12.13
C GLU A 17 -20.12 14.06 11.21
N ALA A 18 -21.45 13.97 11.16
CA ALA A 18 -22.15 13.06 10.26
C ALA A 18 -21.94 13.42 8.78
N TYR A 19 -21.93 14.72 8.45
CA TYR A 19 -21.65 15.22 7.11
C TYR A 19 -20.20 14.94 6.70
N ASP A 20 -19.22 15.16 7.59
CA ASP A 20 -17.81 14.88 7.34
C ASP A 20 -17.58 13.38 7.18
N VAL A 21 -18.26 12.53 7.95
CA VAL A 21 -18.25 11.07 7.76
C VAL A 21 -18.86 10.68 6.42
N LEU A 22 -19.99 11.29 6.02
CA LEU A 22 -20.65 11.03 4.74
C LEU A 22 -19.80 11.51 3.55
N GLN A 23 -19.15 12.66 3.67
CA GLN A 23 -18.24 13.19 2.64
C GLN A 23 -16.98 12.35 2.54
N ASN A 24 -16.38 11.92 3.65
CA ASN A 24 -15.25 10.98 3.64
C ASN A 24 -15.63 9.61 3.04
N PHE A 25 -16.91 9.23 3.11
CA PHE A 25 -17.43 8.01 2.50
C PHE A 25 -17.65 8.16 0.98
N LEU A 26 -18.11 9.33 0.53
CA LEU A 26 -18.41 9.61 -0.88
C LEU A 26 -17.19 10.09 -1.68
N ASN A 27 -16.26 10.77 -1.01
CA ASN A 27 -15.03 11.32 -1.54
C ASN A 27 -13.88 10.89 -0.60
N PRO A 28 -13.42 9.62 -0.69
CA PRO A 28 -12.29 9.19 0.10
C PRO A 28 -11.10 10.09 -0.24
N PRO A 29 -10.27 10.49 0.73
CA PRO A 29 -9.21 11.45 0.44
C PRO A 29 -7.85 10.80 0.15
N ASP A 30 -7.06 11.43 -0.73
CA ASP A 30 -5.70 10.98 -1.04
C ASP A 30 -4.75 11.31 0.13
N ASP A 31 -3.76 10.45 0.38
CA ASP A 31 -2.68 10.76 1.32
C ASP A 31 -1.48 11.31 0.52
N HIS A 32 -1.06 12.53 0.85
CA HIS A 32 0.04 13.23 0.20
C HIS A 32 1.35 13.11 0.98
N PHE A 33 2.43 12.83 0.27
CA PHE A 33 3.80 12.76 0.78
C PHE A 33 4.72 13.65 -0.04
N ASN A 34 5.80 14.16 0.54
CA ASN A 34 6.82 14.82 -0.26
C ASN A 34 7.79 13.83 -0.92
N GLN A 35 8.70 14.34 -1.75
CA GLN A 35 9.78 13.57 -2.40
C GLN A 35 10.76 12.85 -1.43
N PHE A 36 10.66 13.08 -0.12
CA PHE A 36 11.40 12.36 0.91
C PHE A 36 10.55 11.31 1.62
N GLY A 37 9.30 11.11 1.20
CA GLY A 37 8.35 10.18 1.79
C GLY A 37 7.79 10.64 3.13
N GLN A 38 7.89 11.93 3.45
CA GLN A 38 7.29 12.50 4.66
C GLN A 38 5.83 12.83 4.37
N TYR A 39 4.92 12.37 5.22
CA TYR A 39 3.51 12.67 5.12
C TYR A 39 3.27 14.19 5.30
N LEU A 40 2.39 14.74 4.45
CA LEU A 40 2.09 16.16 4.43
C LEU A 40 0.68 16.42 4.94
N TYR A 41 -0.31 15.88 4.24
CA TYR A 41 -1.73 16.04 4.53
C TYR A 41 -2.54 14.96 3.82
N THR A 42 -3.82 14.90 4.15
CA THR A 42 -4.82 14.14 3.43
C THR A 42 -5.74 15.15 2.75
N ASP A 43 -5.99 15.00 1.46
CA ASP A 43 -6.80 15.98 0.70
C ASP A 43 -8.30 15.69 0.84
N ASN A 44 -9.17 16.24 -0.01
CA ASN A 44 -10.60 15.90 -0.04
C ASN A 44 -11.02 15.48 -1.45
N LYS A 45 -10.09 14.91 -2.24
CA LYS A 45 -10.42 14.34 -3.54
C LYS A 45 -11.26 13.08 -3.35
N THR A 46 -11.58 12.40 -4.46
CA THR A 46 -12.54 11.29 -4.48
C THR A 46 -11.88 9.92 -4.56
N THR A 47 -10.60 9.80 -4.16
CA THR A 47 -9.74 8.62 -4.29
C THR A 47 -8.98 8.31 -3.01
N ASN A 48 -8.49 7.07 -2.84
CA ASN A 48 -7.71 6.67 -1.66
C ASN A 48 -6.22 6.57 -1.97
N ASN A 49 -5.74 7.36 -2.92
CA ASN A 49 -4.45 7.14 -3.54
C ASN A 49 -3.31 7.66 -2.66
N ILE A 50 -2.14 7.05 -2.85
CA ILE A 50 -0.89 7.52 -2.28
C ILE A 50 -0.24 8.43 -3.33
N VAL A 51 -0.12 9.72 -2.99
CA VAL A 51 0.35 10.76 -3.89
C VAL A 51 1.67 11.35 -3.40
N ILE A 52 2.61 11.54 -4.33
CA ILE A 52 3.93 12.09 -4.08
C ILE A 52 4.04 13.48 -4.71
N ASP A 53 4.21 14.49 -3.88
CA ASP A 53 4.42 15.88 -4.24
C ASP A 53 5.92 16.19 -4.32
N PHE A 54 6.37 16.59 -5.50
CA PHE A 54 7.76 16.96 -5.74
C PHE A 54 7.98 18.45 -5.54
N GLN A 55 9.15 18.83 -5.03
CA GLN A 55 9.50 20.24 -4.95
C GLN A 55 9.74 20.79 -6.36
N ASN A 56 9.34 22.04 -6.56
CA ASN A 56 9.67 22.76 -7.79
C ASN A 56 11.20 22.97 -7.83
N PRO A 57 11.90 22.51 -8.89
CA PRO A 57 13.36 22.62 -8.95
C PRO A 57 13.85 24.07 -9.09
N ILE A 58 13.00 25.00 -9.50
CA ILE A 58 13.33 26.42 -9.68
C ILE A 58 13.09 27.19 -8.38
N THR A 59 11.97 26.96 -7.70
CA THR A 59 11.57 27.77 -6.53
C THR A 59 11.87 27.10 -5.19
N GLY A 60 12.15 25.79 -5.16
CA GLY A 60 12.35 25.00 -3.94
C GLY A 60 11.06 24.74 -3.13
N ASN A 61 9.96 25.41 -3.48
CA ASN A 61 8.67 25.21 -2.82
C ASN A 61 8.09 23.85 -3.18
N LEU A 62 7.44 23.20 -2.21
CA LEU A 62 6.68 21.98 -2.47
C LEU A 62 5.59 22.27 -3.50
N ASN A 63 5.56 21.50 -4.57
CA ASN A 63 4.57 21.68 -5.60
C ASN A 63 3.40 20.72 -5.35
N THR A 64 2.31 21.26 -4.80
CA THR A 64 1.06 20.53 -4.56
C THR A 64 0.09 20.63 -5.74
N SER A 65 0.52 21.25 -6.84
CA SER A 65 -0.30 21.31 -8.05
C SER A 65 -0.45 19.92 -8.67
N PRO A 66 -1.67 19.50 -9.05
CA PRO A 66 -1.95 18.14 -9.51
C PRO A 66 -1.10 17.64 -10.69
N TRP A 67 -0.61 18.53 -11.56
CA TRP A 67 0.23 18.15 -12.71
C TRP A 67 1.72 17.91 -12.35
N LEU A 68 2.10 18.12 -11.08
CA LEU A 68 3.47 17.91 -10.58
C LEU A 68 3.54 16.88 -9.47
N SER A 69 2.38 16.47 -8.96
CA SER A 69 2.24 15.28 -8.12
C SER A 69 2.27 14.02 -8.97
N LYS A 70 2.71 12.90 -8.39
CA LYS A 70 2.66 11.57 -9.01
C LYS A 70 1.96 10.58 -8.10
N LEU A 71 1.25 9.62 -8.68
CA LEU A 71 0.84 8.44 -7.94
C LEU A 71 2.09 7.65 -7.56
N ILE A 72 2.06 6.94 -6.44
CA ILE A 72 3.19 6.12 -6.00
C ILE A 72 3.61 5.10 -7.07
N THR A 73 2.65 4.59 -7.84
CA THR A 73 2.82 3.68 -8.99
C THR A 73 3.52 4.33 -10.19
N ASP A 74 3.46 5.65 -10.31
CA ASP A 74 4.13 6.41 -11.37
C ASP A 74 5.58 6.80 -11.02
N VAL A 75 6.04 6.55 -9.79
CA VAL A 75 7.42 6.76 -9.37
C VAL A 75 8.31 5.61 -9.82
N ASP A 76 9.54 5.92 -10.26
CA ASP A 76 10.55 4.90 -10.57
C ASP A 76 11.44 4.63 -9.34
N PHE A 77 11.17 3.53 -8.65
CA PHE A 77 11.94 3.02 -7.51
C PHE A 77 13.19 2.24 -7.91
N GLY A 78 13.51 2.10 -9.19
CA GLY A 78 14.80 1.60 -9.66
C GLY A 78 15.97 2.53 -9.28
N ILE A 79 15.67 3.78 -8.91
CA ILE A 79 16.64 4.81 -8.53
C ILE A 79 16.78 4.86 -7.00
N SER A 80 18.02 4.80 -6.49
CA SER A 80 18.31 4.69 -5.05
C SER A 80 17.66 5.76 -4.17
N ASN A 81 17.56 7.01 -4.64
CA ASN A 81 16.93 8.09 -3.86
C ASN A 81 15.43 7.83 -3.62
N ASN A 82 14.75 7.20 -4.57
CA ASN A 82 13.32 6.91 -4.44
C ASN A 82 13.06 5.72 -3.48
N ILE A 83 14.05 4.86 -3.24
CA ILE A 83 13.95 3.78 -2.24
C ILE A 83 13.80 4.36 -0.83
N VAL A 84 14.54 5.42 -0.49
CA VAL A 84 14.42 6.06 0.82
C VAL A 84 13.02 6.63 1.02
N MET A 85 12.47 7.28 -0.02
CA MET A 85 11.09 7.74 -0.03
C MET A 85 10.09 6.60 0.15
N LEU A 86 10.25 5.49 -0.59
CA LEU A 86 9.41 4.30 -0.46
C LEU A 86 9.43 3.74 0.97
N ASN A 87 10.62 3.63 1.55
CA ASN A 87 10.79 3.17 2.93
C ASN A 87 10.00 4.03 3.91
N ASN A 88 10.08 5.36 3.80
CA ASN A 88 9.36 6.27 4.70
C ASN A 88 7.84 6.16 4.55
N ILE A 89 7.33 6.00 3.33
CA ILE A 89 5.90 5.78 3.06
C ILE A 89 5.44 4.44 3.66
N ILE A 90 6.23 3.37 3.47
CA ILE A 90 5.94 2.06 4.05
C ILE A 90 5.92 2.13 5.57
N MET A 91 6.90 2.80 6.20
CA MET A 91 6.94 2.98 7.65
C MET A 91 5.71 3.75 8.16
N HIS A 92 5.25 4.77 7.44
CA HIS A 92 4.03 5.50 7.79
C HIS A 92 2.82 4.57 7.82
N TYR A 93 2.58 3.80 6.76
CA TYR A 93 1.44 2.88 6.72
C TYR A 93 1.59 1.67 7.65
N ALA A 94 2.80 1.14 7.81
CA ALA A 94 3.10 0.09 8.78
C ALA A 94 2.68 0.50 10.19
N SER A 95 3.00 1.73 10.59
CA SER A 95 2.61 2.24 11.91
C SER A 95 1.09 2.34 12.08
N LYS A 96 0.35 2.74 11.03
CA LYS A 96 -1.12 2.83 11.03
C LYS A 96 -1.80 1.46 11.22
N VAL A 97 -1.11 0.38 10.87
CA VAL A 97 -1.60 -1.01 11.01
C VAL A 97 -0.93 -1.77 12.14
N GLY A 98 -0.20 -1.08 13.03
CA GLY A 98 0.41 -1.67 14.23
C GLY A 98 1.67 -2.50 13.97
N ILE A 99 2.35 -2.27 12.85
CA ILE A 99 3.64 -2.89 12.52
C ILE A 99 4.76 -1.92 12.94
N SER A 100 5.66 -2.39 13.80
CA SER A 100 6.80 -1.59 14.27
C SER A 100 7.99 -1.70 13.31
N LYS A 101 8.93 -0.75 13.40
CA LYS A 101 10.19 -0.80 12.64
C LYS A 101 10.96 -2.12 12.86
N SER A 102 10.86 -2.73 14.04
CA SER A 102 11.50 -4.01 14.35
C SER A 102 10.95 -5.20 13.55
N SER A 103 9.79 -5.07 12.90
CA SER A 103 9.29 -6.05 11.94
C SER A 103 10.04 -6.03 10.61
N PHE A 104 10.93 -5.07 10.41
CA PHE A 104 11.71 -4.89 9.19
C PHE A 104 13.21 -5.08 9.48
N LEU A 105 13.95 -5.58 8.49
CA LEU A 105 15.39 -5.80 8.63
C LEU A 105 16.09 -4.46 8.88
N ASN A 106 16.88 -4.35 9.95
CA ASN A 106 17.55 -3.10 10.33
C ASN A 106 16.62 -1.88 10.46
N GLY A 107 15.30 -2.08 10.62
CA GLY A 107 14.33 -0.99 10.66
C GLY A 107 13.95 -0.40 9.31
N GLU A 108 14.29 -1.07 8.20
CA GLU A 108 14.05 -0.61 6.83
C GLU A 108 13.41 -1.70 5.97
N VAL A 109 12.59 -1.30 5.00
CA VAL A 109 11.99 -2.22 4.03
C VAL A 109 13.07 -2.92 3.20
N SER A 110 12.89 -4.21 2.93
CA SER A 110 13.66 -4.92 1.91
C SER A 110 13.01 -4.71 0.54
N THR A 111 13.80 -4.52 -0.52
CA THR A 111 13.24 -4.37 -1.87
C THR A 111 13.84 -5.34 -2.87
N TYR A 112 13.03 -5.78 -3.82
CA TYR A 112 13.45 -6.60 -4.93
C TYR A 112 12.88 -6.06 -6.25
N ASN A 113 13.75 -5.68 -7.17
CA ASN A 113 13.39 -5.14 -8.48
C ASN A 113 13.83 -6.09 -9.59
N VAL A 114 12.94 -6.37 -10.55
CA VAL A 114 13.26 -7.12 -11.78
C VAL A 114 13.18 -6.19 -12.98
N PHE A 115 14.18 -6.19 -13.86
CA PHE A 115 14.25 -5.27 -15.02
C PHE A 115 13.86 -5.89 -16.36
N ASP A 116 13.80 -7.21 -16.46
CA ASP A 116 13.38 -7.89 -17.67
C ASP A 116 12.81 -9.26 -17.29
N MET A 117 11.68 -9.59 -17.89
CA MET A 117 10.88 -10.78 -17.61
C MET A 117 10.55 -11.43 -18.94
N LYS A 118 11.07 -12.64 -19.18
CA LYS A 118 10.78 -13.38 -20.41
C LYS A 118 10.14 -14.70 -20.07
N PHE A 119 8.97 -14.93 -20.67
CA PHE A 119 8.34 -16.23 -20.63
C PHE A 119 8.97 -17.16 -21.67
N HIS A 120 9.50 -18.29 -21.21
CA HIS A 120 9.93 -19.42 -22.03
C HIS A 120 9.01 -20.61 -21.74
N GLY A 121 7.94 -20.73 -22.54
CA GLY A 121 6.88 -21.72 -22.29
C GLY A 121 6.18 -21.45 -20.96
N ALA A 122 6.14 -22.44 -20.07
CA ALA A 122 5.56 -22.32 -18.72
C ALA A 122 6.56 -21.79 -17.67
N THR A 123 7.73 -21.32 -18.09
CA THR A 123 8.78 -20.82 -17.19
C THR A 123 8.96 -19.33 -17.43
N LEU A 124 9.17 -18.57 -16.35
CA LEU A 124 9.50 -17.15 -16.41
C LEU A 124 10.95 -17.00 -16.00
N ASP A 125 11.75 -16.49 -16.92
CA ASP A 125 13.10 -16.05 -16.66
C ASP A 125 13.08 -14.58 -16.27
N THR A 126 13.70 -14.26 -15.13
CA THR A 126 13.93 -12.89 -14.68
C THR A 126 15.38 -12.50 -14.99
N TYR A 127 15.58 -11.45 -15.78
CA TYR A 127 16.88 -10.91 -16.17
C TYR A 127 17.07 -9.53 -15.56
N GLY A 128 18.24 -9.31 -14.95
CA GLY A 128 18.57 -8.06 -14.27
C GLY A 128 17.76 -7.89 -12.97
N LYS A 129 18.46 -7.74 -11.86
CA LYS A 129 17.82 -7.44 -10.58
C LYS A 129 18.62 -6.44 -9.75
N THR A 130 17.91 -5.61 -9.00
CA THR A 130 18.48 -4.84 -7.90
C THR A 130 17.73 -5.16 -6.63
N THR A 131 18.47 -5.21 -5.53
CA THR A 131 17.92 -5.51 -4.22
C THR A 131 18.46 -4.51 -3.22
N THR A 132 17.62 -4.06 -2.30
CA THR A 132 18.08 -3.26 -1.16
C THR A 132 17.72 -3.98 0.14
N ASN A 133 18.55 -3.77 1.16
CA ASN A 133 18.38 -4.32 2.51
C ASN A 133 18.02 -5.82 2.51
N GLY A 134 18.77 -6.63 1.76
CA GLY A 134 18.62 -8.09 1.73
C GLY A 134 17.35 -8.61 1.04
N GLY A 135 16.64 -7.80 0.25
CA GLY A 135 15.45 -8.22 -0.48
C GLY A 135 15.67 -9.48 -1.32
N THR A 136 14.73 -10.41 -1.21
CA THR A 136 14.73 -11.68 -1.95
C THR A 136 13.64 -11.70 -2.99
N HIS A 137 13.68 -12.69 -3.89
CA HIS A 137 12.58 -12.94 -4.81
C HIS A 137 11.68 -14.03 -4.24
N ALA A 138 10.37 -13.82 -4.30
CA ALA A 138 9.39 -14.90 -4.19
C ALA A 138 8.68 -15.03 -5.55
N MET A 139 8.61 -16.25 -6.09
CA MET A 139 7.78 -16.54 -7.27
C MET A 139 6.64 -17.45 -6.84
N GLN A 140 5.42 -17.11 -7.22
CA GLN A 140 4.27 -18.00 -7.08
C GLN A 140 3.76 -18.41 -8.46
N TYR A 141 3.34 -19.67 -8.59
CA TYR A 141 2.78 -20.21 -9.82
C TYR A 141 1.26 -20.29 -9.70
N VAL A 142 0.50 -19.27 -10.09
CA VAL A 142 -0.97 -19.24 -9.97
C VAL A 142 -1.63 -19.57 -11.30
N ARG A 143 -2.43 -20.65 -11.35
CA ARG A 143 -3.23 -21.06 -12.54
C ARG A 143 -2.45 -21.15 -13.86
N GLY A 144 -1.24 -21.72 -13.83
CA GLY A 144 -0.41 -21.86 -15.04
C GLY A 144 0.29 -20.57 -15.47
N ALA A 145 0.17 -19.48 -14.70
CA ALA A 145 0.94 -18.25 -14.86
C ALA A 145 1.87 -18.05 -13.66
N LEU A 146 3.09 -17.56 -13.91
CA LEU A 146 3.91 -17.04 -12.82
C LEU A 146 3.39 -15.68 -12.39
N VAL A 147 3.13 -15.55 -11.10
CA VAL A 147 2.71 -14.31 -10.45
C VAL A 147 3.83 -13.91 -9.49
N ILE A 148 4.28 -12.67 -9.63
CA ILE A 148 5.17 -12.04 -8.66
C ILE A 148 4.27 -11.50 -7.55
N PRO A 149 4.46 -11.93 -6.30
CA PRO A 149 3.73 -11.37 -5.18
C PRO A 149 4.08 -9.87 -5.07
N ILE A 150 3.09 -9.08 -4.71
CA ILE A 150 3.22 -7.62 -4.64
C ILE A 150 4.13 -7.21 -3.46
N MET A 151 4.01 -7.93 -2.35
CA MET A 151 4.96 -7.97 -1.24
C MET A 151 5.03 -9.42 -0.75
N HIS A 152 6.10 -9.78 -0.05
CA HIS A 152 6.23 -11.08 0.59
C HIS A 152 7.12 -11.02 1.83
N ILE A 153 6.98 -11.99 2.71
CA ILE A 153 7.97 -12.26 3.75
C ILE A 153 9.13 -13.08 3.16
N SER A 154 10.33 -12.51 3.19
CA SER A 154 11.55 -13.22 2.81
C SER A 154 11.82 -14.39 3.78
N LYS A 155 12.69 -15.34 3.37
CA LYS A 155 13.09 -16.48 4.22
C LYS A 155 13.64 -16.08 5.59
N ASN A 156 14.15 -14.86 5.72
CA ASN A 156 14.70 -14.32 6.96
C ASN A 156 13.65 -13.59 7.81
N GLY A 157 12.36 -13.64 7.44
CA GLY A 157 11.27 -13.01 8.18
C GLY A 157 11.02 -11.54 7.83
N ASN A 158 11.69 -11.00 6.81
CA ASN A 158 11.63 -9.59 6.47
C ASN A 158 10.58 -9.31 5.40
N ILE A 159 9.73 -8.31 5.63
CA ILE A 159 8.79 -7.80 4.65
C ILE A 159 9.58 -7.20 3.48
N THR A 160 9.40 -7.79 2.30
CA THR A 160 10.02 -7.39 1.04
C THR A 160 8.93 -6.89 0.10
N ILE A 161 9.15 -5.73 -0.52
CA ILE A 161 8.30 -5.23 -1.61
C ILE A 161 8.95 -5.56 -2.95
N ASP A 162 8.16 -6.12 -3.85
CA ASP A 162 8.59 -6.44 -5.21
C ASP A 162 8.12 -5.34 -6.17
N PHE A 163 8.97 -5.00 -7.12
CA PHE A 163 8.59 -4.14 -8.23
C PHE A 163 9.23 -4.60 -9.55
N THR A 164 8.60 -4.22 -10.66
CA THR A 164 9.05 -4.57 -12.01
C THR A 164 9.38 -3.29 -12.76
N ASN A 165 10.57 -3.24 -13.36
CA ASN A 165 11.06 -2.06 -14.08
C ASN A 165 11.01 -0.78 -13.23
N GLY A 166 11.32 -0.92 -11.93
CA GLY A 166 11.26 0.19 -10.99
C GLY A 166 9.83 0.61 -10.59
N LYS A 167 8.78 -0.07 -11.05
CA LYS A 167 7.38 0.27 -10.76
C LYS A 167 6.75 -0.73 -9.81
N ILE A 168 6.13 -0.21 -8.76
CA ILE A 168 5.28 -1.03 -7.87
C ILE A 168 3.98 -1.41 -8.58
N ASP A 169 3.37 -2.51 -8.14
CA ASP A 169 2.11 -3.00 -8.72
C ASP A 169 0.99 -1.94 -8.62
N PRO A 170 0.21 -1.69 -9.68
CA PRO A 170 -0.91 -0.75 -9.67
C PRO A 170 -1.93 -0.97 -8.54
N LEU A 171 -2.10 -2.21 -8.07
CA LEU A 171 -2.98 -2.51 -6.95
C LEU A 171 -2.53 -1.83 -5.63
N LEU A 172 -1.27 -1.41 -5.52
CA LEU A 172 -0.75 -0.69 -4.36
C LEU A 172 -0.95 0.82 -4.40
N GLU A 173 -1.59 1.36 -5.43
CA GLU A 173 -1.87 2.81 -5.49
C GLU A 173 -2.78 3.28 -4.35
N ASP A 174 -3.77 2.46 -4.01
CA ASP A 174 -4.74 2.73 -2.95
C ASP A 174 -4.15 2.40 -1.57
N LYS A 175 -4.25 3.34 -0.64
CA LYS A 175 -3.67 3.22 0.71
C LYS A 175 -4.25 2.06 1.53
N TYR A 176 -5.52 1.71 1.34
CA TYR A 176 -6.13 0.57 2.02
C TYR A 176 -5.66 -0.75 1.42
N ASN A 177 -5.50 -0.83 0.09
CA ASN A 177 -4.86 -1.99 -0.54
C ASN A 177 -3.44 -2.16 0.02
N PHE A 178 -2.66 -1.08 0.05
CA PHE A 178 -1.30 -1.04 0.59
C PHE A 178 -1.22 -1.54 2.04
N MET A 179 -2.04 -0.96 2.92
CA MET A 179 -2.14 -1.36 4.33
C MET A 179 -2.62 -2.81 4.51
N SER A 180 -3.52 -3.28 3.64
CA SER A 180 -4.02 -4.65 3.66
C SER A 180 -2.91 -5.67 3.33
N VAL A 181 -2.07 -5.37 2.34
CA VAL A 181 -0.89 -6.20 2.01
C VAL A 181 0.12 -6.19 3.15
N LEU A 182 0.43 -5.03 3.75
CA LEU A 182 1.30 -4.98 4.94
C LEU A 182 0.77 -5.85 6.09
N THR A 183 -0.55 -5.84 6.30
CA THR A 183 -1.20 -6.67 7.31
C THR A 183 -1.10 -8.17 6.97
N HIS A 184 -1.17 -8.53 5.68
CA HIS A 184 -0.90 -9.88 5.21
C HIS A 184 0.51 -10.34 5.60
N GLU A 185 1.53 -9.56 5.26
CA GLU A 185 2.92 -9.90 5.59
C GLU A 185 3.18 -9.91 7.10
N ARG A 186 2.48 -9.06 7.85
CA ARG A 186 2.54 -9.12 9.31
C ARG A 186 1.94 -10.39 9.88
N ASN A 187 0.88 -10.93 9.29
CA ASN A 187 0.27 -12.17 9.73
C ASN A 187 1.24 -13.35 9.60
N HIS A 188 2.09 -13.37 8.56
CA HIS A 188 3.17 -14.36 8.45
C HIS A 188 4.11 -14.32 9.67
N GLN A 189 4.46 -13.13 10.16
CA GLN A 189 5.30 -12.96 11.35
C GLN A 189 4.58 -13.33 12.66
N LEU A 190 3.28 -13.03 12.76
CA LEU A 190 2.48 -13.30 13.96
C LEU A 190 2.12 -14.79 14.08
N PHE A 191 1.95 -15.46 12.95
CA PHE A 191 1.47 -16.84 12.87
C PHE A 191 2.40 -17.67 11.97
N PRO A 192 3.67 -17.88 12.35
CA PRO A 192 4.68 -18.51 11.49
C PRO A 192 4.37 -19.97 11.10
N ASN A 193 3.43 -20.61 11.79
CA ASN A 193 2.99 -21.99 11.50
C ASN A 193 1.72 -22.05 10.65
N TYR A 194 1.15 -20.91 10.25
CA TYR A 194 -0.05 -20.89 9.42
C TYR A 194 0.30 -21.15 7.95
N THR A 195 -0.59 -21.82 7.25
CA THR A 195 -0.49 -21.95 5.80
C THR A 195 -0.83 -20.62 5.12
N GLU A 196 -0.39 -20.43 3.88
CA GLU A 196 -0.71 -19.23 3.10
C GLU A 196 -2.21 -18.95 3.04
N LEU A 197 -3.03 -19.99 2.88
CA LEU A 197 -4.49 -19.90 2.88
C LEU A 197 -5.03 -19.33 4.21
N GLN A 198 -4.50 -19.80 5.34
CA GLN A 198 -4.88 -19.29 6.65
C GLN A 198 -4.46 -17.83 6.84
N ILE A 199 -3.32 -17.43 6.28
CA ILE A 199 -2.86 -16.04 6.29
C ILE A 199 -3.79 -15.13 5.46
N TYR A 200 -4.22 -15.56 4.27
CA TYR A 200 -5.25 -14.82 3.50
C TYR A 200 -6.57 -14.73 4.27
N PHE A 201 -7.02 -15.79 4.94
CA PHE A 201 -8.23 -15.72 5.76
C PHE A 201 -8.10 -14.73 6.92
N LYS A 202 -6.91 -14.64 7.54
CA LYS A 202 -6.64 -13.59 8.54
C LYS A 202 -6.67 -12.19 7.93
N GLN A 203 -6.13 -11.99 6.73
CA GLN A 203 -6.15 -10.71 6.03
C GLN A 203 -7.58 -10.22 5.77
N ILE A 204 -8.46 -11.06 5.22
CA ILE A 204 -9.83 -10.65 4.85
C ILE A 204 -10.73 -10.36 6.07
N GLN A 205 -10.37 -10.89 7.24
CA GLN A 205 -11.07 -10.62 8.51
C GLN A 205 -10.73 -9.23 9.09
N THR A 206 -9.74 -8.53 8.53
CA THR A 206 -9.33 -7.22 9.06
C THR A 206 -10.31 -6.10 8.66
N PRO A 207 -10.53 -5.09 9.51
CA PRO A 207 -11.31 -3.91 9.14
C PRO A 207 -10.73 -3.14 7.95
N ILE A 208 -9.40 -3.22 7.74
CA ILE A 208 -8.70 -2.57 6.63
C ILE A 208 -9.12 -3.20 5.30
N PHE A 209 -9.21 -4.53 5.22
CA PHE A 209 -9.63 -5.22 4.00
C PHE A 209 -11.03 -4.80 3.52
N GLN A 210 -11.93 -4.45 4.44
CA GLN A 210 -13.26 -3.99 4.05
C GLN A 210 -13.23 -2.69 3.23
N LYS A 211 -12.20 -1.86 3.44
CA LYS A 211 -12.00 -0.57 2.76
C LYS A 211 -11.22 -0.67 1.45
N THR A 212 -10.69 -1.85 1.10
CA THR A 212 -9.92 -2.01 -0.14
C THR A 212 -10.81 -1.95 -1.38
N THR A 213 -10.17 -1.63 -2.50
CA THR A 213 -10.81 -1.58 -3.82
C THR A 213 -11.40 -2.92 -4.24
N LYS A 214 -12.32 -2.89 -5.21
CA LYS A 214 -12.92 -4.10 -5.79
C LYS A 214 -11.88 -4.99 -6.47
N ASP A 215 -10.97 -4.40 -7.24
CA ASP A 215 -9.97 -5.15 -8.01
C ASP A 215 -8.99 -5.87 -7.08
N PHE A 216 -8.59 -5.21 -5.99
CA PHE A 216 -7.79 -5.85 -4.94
C PHE A 216 -8.53 -7.01 -4.26
N LYS A 217 -9.83 -6.86 -3.97
CA LYS A 217 -10.63 -7.95 -3.39
C LYS A 217 -10.69 -9.16 -4.32
N GLU A 218 -10.82 -8.95 -5.63
CA GLU A 218 -10.79 -10.05 -6.61
C GLU A 218 -9.40 -10.70 -6.73
N HIS A 219 -8.33 -9.91 -6.64
CA HIS A 219 -6.96 -10.42 -6.58
C HIS A 219 -6.76 -11.34 -5.36
N ILE A 220 -7.19 -10.92 -4.17
CA ILE A 220 -7.10 -11.74 -2.94
C ILE A 220 -7.95 -13.00 -3.05
N LYS A 221 -9.17 -12.90 -3.60
CA LYS A 221 -10.03 -14.07 -3.84
C LYS A 221 -9.40 -15.07 -4.81
N THR A 222 -8.77 -14.60 -5.87
CA THR A 222 -8.04 -15.48 -6.82
C THR A 222 -6.89 -16.20 -6.14
N SER A 223 -6.18 -15.51 -5.24
CA SER A 223 -5.09 -16.09 -4.45
C SER A 223 -5.59 -17.14 -3.45
N ILE A 224 -6.69 -16.89 -2.74
CA ILE A 224 -7.36 -17.87 -1.87
C ILE A 224 -7.72 -19.13 -2.67
N GLN A 225 -8.42 -18.97 -3.79
CA GLN A 225 -8.82 -20.09 -4.66
C GLN A 225 -7.62 -20.90 -5.16
N TYR A 226 -6.48 -20.26 -5.38
CA TYR A 226 -5.26 -20.96 -5.76
C TYR A 226 -4.76 -21.87 -4.64
N TYR A 227 -4.67 -21.35 -3.42
CA TYR A 227 -4.18 -22.12 -2.28
C TYR A 227 -5.18 -23.16 -1.75
N GLU A 228 -6.48 -23.00 -2.00
CA GLU A 228 -7.48 -24.05 -1.73
C GLU A 228 -7.32 -25.29 -2.61
N ASN A 229 -6.77 -25.13 -3.82
CA ASN A 229 -6.63 -26.19 -4.82
C ASN A 229 -5.23 -26.81 -4.86
N LYS A 230 -4.38 -26.51 -3.87
CA LYS A 230 -2.97 -26.89 -3.79
C LYS A 230 -2.74 -27.96 -2.74
#